data_AF-A0A7X4E1Z6-F1
#
_entry.id   AF-A0A7X4E1Z6-F1
#
_cell.length_a   1.000
_cell.length_b   1.000
_cell.length_c   1.000
_cell.angle_alpha   90.00
_cell.angle_beta   90.00
_cell.angle_gamma   90.00
#
_symmetry.space_group_name_H-M   'P 1'
#
loop_
_entity.id
_entity.type
_entity.pdbx_description
1 polymer ?
#
loop_
_entity_poly.entity_id
_entity_poly.type
_entity_poly.pdbx_seq_one_letter_code
_entity_poly.pdbx_strand_id
1 'polypeptide(L)' 'DNDGKAALTVAITRDLTDRVHAGKLINALAPIVGGRGGGRPDFAQAGGKQTARLAELPTETHKAVEKLLADS' A
#
# COMPACT_ATOMS: atom_id res chain seq x y z
N ASP A 1 -0.52 2.88 21.65
CA ASP A 1 -1.40 1.70 21.72
C ASP A 1 -1.95 1.36 20.34
N ASN A 2 -1.43 0.29 19.71
CA ASN A 2 -2.03 -0.27 18.50
C ASN A 2 -2.95 -1.41 18.96
N ASP A 3 -4.26 -1.14 19.08
CA ASP A 3 -5.39 -2.03 19.47
C ASP A 3 -5.52 -3.32 18.61
N GLY A 4 -4.43 -4.02 18.29
CA GLY A 4 -4.43 -5.10 17.29
C GLY A 4 -4.76 -4.60 15.88
N LYS A 5 -4.49 -3.32 15.58
CA LYS A 5 -4.70 -2.72 14.26
C LYS A 5 -3.42 -2.80 13.44
N ALA A 6 -3.54 -3.18 12.17
CA ALA A 6 -2.48 -3.06 11.20
C ALA A 6 -2.38 -1.61 10.70
N ALA A 7 -1.15 -1.14 10.56
CA ALA A 7 -0.82 0.13 9.92
C ALA A 7 0.13 -0.14 8.77
N LEU A 8 -0.17 0.42 7.60
CA LEU A 8 0.62 0.31 6.38
C LEU A 8 1.10 1.69 5.98
N THR A 9 2.36 1.79 5.58
CA THR A 9 2.96 3.02 5.04
C THR A 9 3.73 2.65 3.79
N VAL A 10 3.54 3.42 2.72
CA VAL A 10 4.29 3.34 1.48
C VAL A 10 4.99 4.67 1.28
N ALA A 11 6.30 4.61 1.04
CA ALA A 11 7.11 5.74 0.65
C ALA A 11 7.83 5.40 -0.67
N ILE A 12 7.78 6.32 -1.62
CA ILE A 12 8.39 6.19 -2.94
C ILE A 12 9.36 7.36 -3.11
N THR A 13 10.58 7.09 -3.59
CA THR A 13 11.55 8.14 -3.87
C THR A 13 11.05 9.02 -5.03
N ARG A 14 11.40 10.30 -5.00
CA ARG A 14 10.85 11.31 -5.94
C ARG A 14 11.10 10.98 -7.42
N ASP A 15 12.19 10.28 -7.72
CA ASP A 15 12.55 9.85 -9.08
C ASP A 15 11.67 8.70 -9.61
N LEU A 16 10.91 8.03 -8.74
CA LEU A 16 10.04 6.92 -9.09
C LEU A 16 8.55 7.27 -9.02
N THR A 17 8.17 8.45 -8.52
CA THR A 17 6.75 8.80 -8.30
C THR A 17 5.94 8.87 -9.59
N ASP A 18 6.59 9.14 -10.72
CA ASP A 18 5.95 9.19 -12.04
C ASP A 18 5.63 7.79 -12.59
N ARG A 19 6.31 6.75 -12.08
CA ARG A 19 6.13 5.35 -12.48
C ARG A 19 5.29 4.57 -11.48
N VAL A 20 5.41 4.90 -10.19
CA VAL A 20 4.70 4.23 -9.10
C VAL A 20 4.17 5.28 -8.13
N HIS A 21 2.86 5.45 -8.11
CA HIS A 21 2.21 6.40 -7.20
C HIS A 21 1.87 5.73 -5.86
N ALA A 22 2.45 6.20 -4.74
CA ALA A 22 2.25 5.63 -3.40
C ALA A 22 0.76 5.52 -3.01
N GLY A 23 -0.03 6.57 -3.27
CA GLY A 23 -1.48 6.55 -3.08
C GLY A 23 -2.23 5.44 -3.85
N LYS A 24 -1.83 5.11 -5.09
CA LYS A 24 -2.43 4.01 -5.85
C LYS A 24 -2.02 2.65 -5.27
N LEU A 25 -0.74 2.51 -4.91
CA LEU A 25 -0.21 1.29 -4.31
C LEU A 25 -0.88 0.97 -2.97
N ILE A 26 -0.99 1.96 -2.06
CA ILE A 26 -1.63 1.72 -0.76
C ILE A 26 -3.12 1.39 -0.91
N ASN A 27 -3.81 1.96 -1.91
CA ASN A 27 -5.22 1.66 -2.18
C ASN A 27 -5.43 0.22 -2.63
N ALA A 28 -4.48 -0.35 -3.37
CA ALA A 28 -4.51 -1.76 -3.74
C ALA A 28 -4.27 -2.70 -2.54
N LEU A 29 -3.45 -2.28 -1.57
CA LEU A 29 -3.06 -3.10 -0.42
C LEU A 29 -3.99 -2.96 0.80
N ALA A 30 -4.62 -1.80 1.00
CA ALA A 30 -5.48 -1.53 2.15
C ALA A 30 -6.60 -2.57 2.38
N PRO A 31 -7.24 -3.16 1.36
CA PRO A 31 -8.23 -4.22 1.55
C PRO A 31 -7.71 -5.47 2.26
N ILE A 32 -6.41 -5.79 2.16
CA ILE A 32 -5.80 -6.95 2.84
C ILE A 32 -5.92 -6.83 4.35
N VAL A 33 -5.79 -5.61 4.87
CA VAL A 33 -5.97 -5.31 6.30
C VAL A 33 -7.40 -4.92 6.66
N GLY A 34 -8.35 -5.03 5.72
CA GLY A 34 -9.74 -4.59 5.90
C GLY A 34 -9.85 -3.08 6.10
N GLY A 35 -8.96 -2.32 5.46
CA GLY A 35 -8.81 -0.88 5.60
C GLY A 35 -9.10 -0.11 4.33
N ARG A 36 -8.87 1.21 4.41
CA ARG A 36 -8.72 2.10 3.26
C ARG A 36 -7.46 2.92 3.42
N GLY A 37 -6.91 3.35 2.30
CA GLY A 37 -5.69 4.15 2.27
C GLY A 37 -5.86 5.44 1.50
N GLY A 38 -4.81 6.25 1.53
CA GLY A 38 -4.71 7.47 0.76
C GLY A 38 -3.39 8.18 1.01
N GLY A 39 -3.06 9.10 0.12
CA GLY A 39 -1.84 9.89 0.23
C GLY A 39 -1.42 10.52 -1.09
N ARG A 40 -0.21 11.06 -1.07
CA ARG A 40 0.46 11.72 -2.19
C ARG A 40 1.19 10.70 -3.07
N PRO A 41 1.77 11.10 -4.22
CA PRO A 41 2.59 10.22 -5.05
C PRO A 41 3.81 9.64 -4.32
N ASP A 42 4.42 10.40 -3.42
CA ASP A 42 5.63 10.05 -2.69
C ASP A 42 5.37 9.32 -1.36
N PHE A 43 4.17 9.48 -0.79
CA PHE A 43 3.87 8.97 0.54
C PHE A 43 2.38 8.69 0.71
N ALA A 44 2.05 7.50 1.23
CA ALA A 44 0.67 7.13 1.51
C ALA A 44 0.55 6.16 2.69
N GLN A 45 -0.61 6.16 3.33
CA GLN A 45 -0.87 5.34 4.52
C GLN A 45 -2.24 4.68 4.46
N ALA A 46 -2.35 3.56 5.17
CA ALA A 46 -3.61 2.85 5.39
C ALA A 46 -3.62 2.21 6.78
N GLY A 47 -4.81 1.96 7.30
CA GLY A 47 -5.01 1.27 8.57
C GLY A 47 -6.19 0.31 8.49
N GLY A 48 -6.13 -0.78 9.24
CA GLY A 48 -7.17 -1.79 9.23
C GLY A 48 -7.11 -2.74 10.44
N LYS A 49 -8.20 -3.46 10.68
CA LYS A 49 -8.34 -4.38 11.83
C LYS A 49 -8.08 -5.85 11.47
N GLN A 50 -7.94 -6.19 10.18
CA GLN A 50 -7.72 -7.56 9.75
C GLN A 50 -6.22 -7.87 9.72
N THR A 51 -5.68 -8.31 10.85
CA THR A 51 -4.25 -8.67 10.95
C THR A 51 -3.95 -10.09 10.47
N ALA A 52 -4.98 -10.92 10.27
CA ALA A 52 -4.83 -12.33 9.87
C ALA A 52 -4.13 -12.52 8.51
N ARG A 53 -4.17 -11.51 7.63
CA ARG A 53 -3.69 -11.58 6.24
C ARG A 53 -2.38 -10.82 6.01
N LEU A 54 -1.70 -10.38 7.07
CA LEU A 54 -0.47 -9.59 6.95
C LEU A 54 0.65 -10.34 6.19
N ALA A 55 0.68 -11.68 6.30
CA ALA A 55 1.65 -12.50 5.58
C ALA A 55 1.49 -12.47 4.05
N GLU A 56 0.35 -12.02 3.52
CA GLU A 56 0.10 -11.90 2.08
C GLU A 56 0.73 -10.62 1.49
N LEU A 57 1.01 -9.61 2.33
CA LEU A 57 1.45 -8.28 1.88
C LEU A 57 2.70 -8.29 0.99
N PRO A 58 3.77 -9.06 1.24
CA PRO A 58 4.95 -9.07 0.37
C PRO A 58 4.62 -9.47 -1.06
N THR A 59 3.86 -10.56 -1.23
CA THR A 59 3.44 -11.07 -2.54
C THR A 59 2.50 -10.09 -3.25
N GLU A 60 1.51 -9.56 -2.52
CA GLU A 60 0.55 -8.63 -3.11
C GLU A 60 1.18 -7.27 -3.44
N THR A 61 2.18 -6.83 -2.67
CA THR A 61 2.96 -5.62 -2.98
C THR A 61 3.69 -5.76 -4.31
N HIS A 62 4.35 -6.91 -4.53
CA HIS A 62 5.05 -7.16 -5.79
C HIS A 62 4.10 -7.08 -6.98
N LYS A 63 2.96 -7.79 -6.93
CA LYS A 63 1.94 -7.78 -7.99
C LYS A 63 1.39 -6.37 -8.24
N ALA A 64 1.11 -5.63 -7.17
CA ALA A 64 0.57 -4.28 -7.29
C ALA A 64 1.56 -3.31 -7.94
N VAL A 65 2.86 -3.42 -7.63
CA VAL A 65 3.91 -2.63 -8.28
C VAL A 65 4.04 -3.00 -9.76
N GLU A 66 4.07 -4.29 -10.11
CA GLU A 66 4.13 -4.74 -11.51
C GLU A 66 2.97 -4.19 -12.34
N LYS A 67 1.75 -4.25 -11.78
CA LYS A 67 0.56 -3.72 -12.45
C LYS A 67 0.67 -2.20 -12.67
N LEU A 68 1.09 -1.45 -11.66
CA LEU A 68 1.26 0.01 -11.78
C LEU A 68 2.30 0.39 -12.84
N LEU A 69 3.36 -0.40 -12.96
CA LEU A 69 4.39 -0.21 -13.99
C LEU A 69 3.92 -0.59 -15.40
N ALA A 70 3.00 -1.55 -15.54
CA ALA A 70 2.44 -1.95 -16.82
C ALA A 70 1.35 -0.98 -17.33
N ASP A 71 0.68 -0.27 -16.41
CA ASP A 71 -0.38 0.70 -16.70
C ASP A 71 0.17 2.14 -16.97
N SER A 72 1.49 2.34 -16.91
CA SER A 72 2.20 3.63 -17.09
C SER A 72 2.90 3.71 -18.44
#